data_AF-G5HTI4-F1
#
_entry.id   AF-G5HTI4-F1
#
_cell.length_a   1.000
_cell.length_b   1.000
_cell.length_c   1.000
_cell.angle_alpha   90.00
_cell.angle_beta   90.00
_cell.angle_gamma   90.00
#
_symmetry.space_group_name_H-M   'P 1'
#
loop_
_entity.id
_entity.type
_entity.pdbx_description
1 polymer ?
#
loop_
_entity_poly.entity_id
_entity_poly.type
_entity_poly.pdbx_seq_one_letter_code
_entity_poly.pdbx_strand_id
1 'polypeptide(L)'
;MKRILYTSIASVMIAIFFTLNIFAMPINPNQYTSVDEVSALLPVGVKQSKVTESARARGEFFLNADLIIKNNGDGTIGALAVGYTRFPVDEAYITLYLDKWDEASERWRQVNYYEQEFYAKDYPDGLITPTVDVSFINQPKGYYYRLRGVFAVVYNGEVEAFSPTTDGVLLD
;
A
#
# COMPACT_ATOMS: atom_id res chain seq x y z
N MET A 1 33.77 -49.71 -13.12
CA MET A 1 33.13 -48.90 -14.18
C MET A 1 31.67 -48.57 -13.90
N LYS A 2 30.77 -49.53 -13.62
CA LYS A 2 29.33 -49.25 -13.40
C LYS A 2 29.04 -48.20 -12.31
N ARG A 3 29.74 -48.24 -11.16
CA ARG A 3 29.59 -47.23 -10.10
C ARG A 3 29.97 -45.81 -10.56
N ILE A 4 31.12 -45.66 -11.22
CA ILE A 4 31.60 -44.36 -11.76
C ILE A 4 30.61 -43.81 -12.80
N LEU A 5 30.04 -44.69 -13.63
CA LEU A 5 29.01 -44.33 -14.60
C LEU A 5 27.75 -43.80 -13.90
N TYR A 6 27.24 -44.48 -12.87
CA TYR A 6 26.07 -44.03 -12.11
C TYR A 6 26.32 -42.71 -11.37
N THR A 7 27.51 -42.53 -10.78
CA THR A 7 27.86 -41.27 -10.11
C THR A 7 27.90 -40.11 -11.11
N SER A 8 28.47 -40.34 -12.30
CA SER A 8 28.54 -39.32 -13.35
C SER A 8 27.15 -38.91 -13.84
N ILE A 9 26.25 -39.89 -14.04
CA ILE A 9 24.86 -39.62 -14.45
C ILE A 9 24.12 -38.83 -13.36
N ALA A 10 24.26 -39.21 -12.09
CA ALA A 10 23.63 -38.51 -10.98
C ALA A 10 24.13 -37.07 -10.84
N SER A 11 25.43 -36.83 -11.01
CA SER A 11 26.01 -35.48 -10.97
C SER A 11 25.50 -34.60 -12.11
N VAL A 12 25.36 -35.13 -13.32
CA VAL A 12 24.78 -34.40 -14.47
C VAL A 12 23.31 -34.07 -14.21
N MET A 13 22.52 -35.01 -13.67
CA MET A 13 21.12 -34.74 -13.32
C MET A 13 21.00 -33.64 -12.26
N ILE A 14 21.81 -33.69 -11.21
CA ILE A 14 21.81 -32.67 -10.15
C ILE A 14 22.18 -31.30 -10.72
N ALA A 15 23.17 -31.22 -11.62
CA ALA A 15 23.55 -29.98 -12.28
C ALA A 15 22.41 -29.37 -13.13
N ILE A 16 21.60 -30.20 -13.80
CA ILE A 16 20.42 -29.75 -14.56
C ILE A 16 19.34 -29.16 -13.63
N PHE A 17 19.17 -29.69 -12.42
CA PHE A 17 18.21 -29.15 -11.44
C PHE A 17 18.68 -27.82 -10.81
N PHE A 18 19.98 -27.53 -10.79
CA PHE A 18 20.52 -26.25 -10.29
C PHE A 18 20.36 -25.09 -11.30
N THR A 19 20.05 -25.37 -12.57
CA THR A 19 19.85 -24.32 -13.60
C THR A 19 18.40 -23.89 -13.78
N LEU A 20 17.56 -23.99 -12.73
CA LEU A 20 16.26 -23.33 -12.75
C LEU A 20 16.51 -21.83 -12.93
N ASN A 21 16.25 -21.34 -14.15
CA ASN A 21 16.28 -19.92 -14.45
C ASN A 21 15.27 -19.23 -13.54
N ILE A 22 15.75 -18.44 -12.59
CA ILE A 22 14.94 -17.39 -11.98
C ILE A 22 14.78 -16.35 -13.09
N PHE A 23 13.70 -16.44 -13.86
CA PHE A 23 13.32 -15.34 -14.72
C PHE A 23 12.94 -14.17 -13.82
N ALA A 24 13.86 -13.22 -13.66
CA ALA A 24 13.48 -11.88 -13.25
C ALA A 24 12.60 -11.34 -14.38
N MET A 25 11.28 -11.43 -14.20
CA MET A 25 10.34 -10.72 -15.06
C MET A 25 10.76 -9.24 -14.98
N PRO A 26 11.06 -8.57 -16.11
CA PRO A 26 11.34 -7.15 -16.08
C PRO A 26 10.08 -6.47 -15.54
N ILE A 27 10.17 -5.92 -14.32
CA ILE A 27 9.11 -5.09 -13.77
C ILE A 27 9.03 -3.89 -14.69
N ASN A 28 8.02 -3.86 -15.54
CA ASN A 28 7.65 -2.66 -16.24
C ASN A 28 6.90 -1.80 -15.21
N PRO A 29 7.46 -0.67 -14.75
CA PRO A 29 6.82 0.18 -13.76
C PRO A 29 5.47 0.73 -14.26
N ASN A 30 5.23 0.69 -15.58
CA ASN A 30 3.98 1.09 -16.20
C ASN A 30 2.94 -0.05 -16.30
N GLN A 31 3.30 -1.31 -16.03
CA GLN A 31 2.37 -2.46 -16.03
C GLN A 31 1.95 -2.90 -14.63
N TYR A 32 2.73 -2.58 -13.60
CA TYR A 32 2.29 -2.73 -12.21
C TYR A 32 1.95 -1.35 -11.67
N THR A 33 0.66 -1.04 -11.66
CA THR A 33 0.15 0.11 -10.90
C THR A 33 -0.67 -0.46 -9.75
N SER A 34 -0.47 0.00 -8.51
CA SER A 34 -1.34 -0.46 -7.40
C SER A 34 -2.81 -0.09 -7.62
N VAL A 35 -3.14 0.67 -8.67
CA VAL A 35 -4.50 0.89 -9.17
C VAL A 35 -5.18 -0.45 -9.52
N ASP A 36 -4.44 -1.48 -9.91
CA ASP A 36 -5.01 -2.79 -10.26
C ASP A 36 -5.30 -3.68 -9.04
N GLU A 37 -5.05 -3.19 -7.81
CA GLU A 37 -5.44 -3.92 -6.61
C GLU A 37 -6.95 -4.17 -6.56
N VAL A 38 -7.35 -5.37 -6.15
CA VAL A 38 -8.76 -5.73 -6.05
C VAL A 38 -9.31 -5.25 -4.71
N SER A 39 -10.37 -4.45 -4.76
CA SER A 39 -11.11 -3.97 -3.60
C SER A 39 -12.61 -4.02 -3.89
N ALA A 40 -13.44 -4.23 -2.87
CA ALA A 40 -14.89 -4.30 -3.05
C ALA A 40 -15.50 -2.91 -3.28
N LEU A 41 -16.66 -2.87 -3.93
CA LEU A 41 -17.55 -1.71 -3.88
C LEU A 41 -18.53 -1.94 -2.72
N LEU A 42 -18.52 -1.06 -1.73
CA LEU A 42 -19.39 -1.22 -0.57
C LEU A 42 -20.87 -0.98 -0.96
N PRO A 43 -21.82 -1.64 -0.29
CA PRO A 43 -23.24 -1.41 -0.56
C PRO A 43 -23.63 0.06 -0.40
N VAL A 44 -24.61 0.50 -1.21
CA VAL A 44 -25.19 1.84 -1.11
C VAL A 44 -25.68 2.08 0.33
N GLY A 45 -25.24 3.18 0.93
CA GLY A 45 -25.54 3.54 2.33
C GLY A 45 -24.39 3.26 3.31
N VAL A 46 -23.43 2.41 2.97
CA VAL A 46 -22.19 2.26 3.76
C VAL A 46 -21.23 3.39 3.39
N LYS A 47 -20.92 4.24 4.36
CA LYS A 47 -20.20 5.51 4.14
C LYS A 47 -18.72 5.46 4.45
N GLN A 48 -18.19 4.36 4.98
CA GLN A 48 -16.82 4.30 5.47
C GLN A 48 -16.22 2.92 5.22
N SER A 49 -14.94 2.90 4.85
CA SER A 49 -14.10 1.71 4.87
C SER A 49 -12.83 2.00 5.67
N LYS A 50 -12.37 1.02 6.44
CA LYS A 50 -11.12 1.08 7.21
C LYS A 50 -10.30 -0.17 6.87
N VAL A 51 -9.02 0.03 6.61
CA VAL A 51 -8.04 -1.05 6.51
C VAL A 51 -6.90 -0.77 7.47
N THR A 52 -6.49 -1.82 8.17
CA THR A 52 -5.30 -1.84 9.04
C THR A 52 -4.32 -2.83 8.42
N GLU A 53 -3.16 -2.35 8.03
CA GLU A 53 -2.04 -3.20 7.64
C GLU A 53 -1.03 -3.27 8.78
N SER A 54 -0.58 -4.47 9.12
CA SER A 54 0.39 -4.70 10.20
C SER A 54 1.54 -5.56 9.72
N ALA A 55 2.69 -5.44 10.38
CA ALA A 55 3.88 -6.18 10.01
C ALA A 55 3.67 -7.70 10.10
N ARG A 56 3.80 -8.42 8.98
CA ARG A 56 3.62 -9.89 8.92
C ARG A 56 4.83 -10.65 9.48
N ALA A 57 6.02 -10.14 9.24
CA ALA A 57 7.22 -10.44 10.03
C ALA A 57 7.36 -9.36 11.10
N ARG A 58 8.11 -9.59 12.18
CA ARG A 58 8.39 -8.53 13.16
C ARG A 58 9.10 -7.37 12.44
N GLY A 59 8.36 -6.30 12.14
CA GLY A 59 8.94 -4.99 11.89
C GLY A 59 9.64 -4.52 13.16
N GLU A 60 10.79 -3.87 12.98
CA GLU A 60 11.59 -3.37 14.08
C GLU A 60 10.91 -2.14 14.69
N PHE A 61 10.42 -1.21 13.85
CA PHE A 61 9.94 0.09 14.31
C PHE A 61 8.61 0.57 13.72
N PHE A 62 8.10 0.03 12.60
CA PHE A 62 6.78 0.34 12.06
C PHE A 62 5.77 -0.76 12.41
N LEU A 63 4.83 -0.45 13.31
CA LEU A 63 3.92 -1.45 13.87
C LEU A 63 2.76 -1.76 12.92
N ASN A 64 2.05 -0.72 12.50
CA ASN A 64 0.88 -0.80 11.63
C ASN A 64 0.55 0.56 10.99
N ALA A 65 -0.24 0.51 9.93
CA ALA A 65 -0.86 1.68 9.29
C ALA A 65 -2.37 1.50 9.21
N ASP A 66 -3.11 2.51 9.66
CA ASP A 66 -4.55 2.61 9.49
C ASP A 66 -4.86 3.57 8.35
N LEU A 67 -5.70 3.13 7.40
CA LEU A 67 -6.22 3.95 6.32
C LEU A 67 -7.74 3.89 6.32
N ILE A 68 -8.37 5.04 6.31
CA ILE A 68 -9.82 5.19 6.38
C ILE A 68 -10.28 6.14 5.28
N ILE A 69 -11.21 5.66 4.46
CA ILE A 69 -11.99 6.50 3.55
C ILE A 69 -13.39 6.70 4.10
N LYS A 70 -13.92 7.91 3.98
CA LYS A 70 -15.28 8.24 4.39
C LYS A 70 -15.97 9.14 3.36
N ASN A 71 -17.19 8.82 2.97
CA ASN A 71 -18.10 9.80 2.40
C ASN A 71 -18.65 10.67 3.54
N ASN A 72 -18.30 11.95 3.55
CA ASN A 72 -18.66 12.88 4.63
C ASN A 72 -20.13 13.29 4.61
N GLY A 73 -20.86 13.01 3.53
CA GLY A 73 -22.28 13.37 3.35
C GLY A 73 -22.52 14.80 2.87
N ASP A 74 -21.47 15.61 2.74
CA ASP A 74 -21.49 16.98 2.23
C ASP A 74 -20.96 17.10 0.79
N GLY A 75 -20.75 15.97 0.12
CA GLY A 75 -20.13 15.90 -1.21
C GLY A 75 -18.61 15.87 -1.20
N THR A 76 -17.98 15.77 -0.01
CA THR A 76 -16.53 15.56 0.12
C THR A 76 -16.20 14.12 0.55
N ILE A 77 -14.96 13.71 0.25
CA ILE A 77 -14.42 12.41 0.67
C ILE A 77 -13.34 12.67 1.72
N GLY A 78 -13.62 12.27 2.96
CA GLY A 78 -12.66 12.29 4.05
C GLY A 78 -11.66 11.15 3.93
N ALA A 79 -10.40 11.46 4.24
CA ALA A 79 -9.29 10.53 4.24
C ALA A 79 -8.50 10.70 5.54
N LEU A 80 -8.44 9.63 6.34
CA LEU A 80 -7.62 9.58 7.55
C LEU A 80 -6.57 8.48 7.40
N ALA A 81 -5.32 8.85 7.59
CA ALA A 81 -4.16 7.98 7.54
C ALA A 81 -3.37 8.13 8.83
N VAL A 82 -3.10 7.02 9.52
CA VAL A 82 -2.37 7.01 10.78
C VAL A 82 -1.30 5.93 10.73
N GLY A 83 -0.04 6.34 10.80
CA GLY A 83 1.08 5.42 11.02
C GLY A 83 1.38 5.27 12.51
N TYR A 84 1.67 4.05 12.96
CA TYR A 84 2.03 3.77 14.35
C TYR A 84 3.45 3.22 14.42
N THR A 85 4.36 3.95 15.06
CA THR A 85 5.73 3.50 15.26
C THR A 85 5.96 3.03 16.70
N ARG A 86 6.98 2.18 16.91
CA ARG A 86 7.36 1.66 18.23
C ARG A 86 7.96 2.73 19.14
N PHE A 87 8.73 3.63 18.54
CA PHE A 87 9.46 4.72 19.19
C PHE A 87 9.59 5.89 18.18
N PRO A 88 10.01 7.09 18.61
CA PRO A 88 10.20 8.23 17.71
C PRO A 88 11.10 7.88 16.52
N VAL A 89 10.60 8.08 15.30
CA VAL A 89 11.35 7.87 14.06
C VAL A 89 11.94 9.18 13.54
N ASP A 90 12.88 9.10 12.60
CA ASP A 90 13.54 10.28 12.04
C ASP A 90 12.64 11.00 11.04
N GLU A 91 11.96 10.23 10.18
CA GLU A 91 11.12 10.75 9.11
C GLU A 91 9.91 9.84 8.88
N ALA A 92 8.82 10.43 8.38
CA ALA A 92 7.70 9.67 7.84
C ALA A 92 7.15 10.35 6.59
N TYR A 93 6.70 9.53 5.64
CA TYR A 93 6.15 9.95 4.37
C TYR A 93 4.81 9.23 4.19
N ILE A 94 3.74 10.01 4.04
CA ILE A 94 2.39 9.49 3.81
C ILE A 94 1.86 10.06 2.51
N THR A 95 1.60 9.17 1.55
CA THR A 95 0.93 9.52 0.29
C THR A 95 -0.43 8.82 0.21
N LEU A 96 -1.47 9.58 -0.09
CA LEU A 96 -2.83 9.11 -0.27
C LEU A 96 -3.25 9.30 -1.71
N TYR A 97 -3.51 8.21 -2.42
CA TYR A 97 -4.09 8.26 -3.77
C TYR A 97 -5.59 8.06 -3.68
N LEU A 98 -6.35 8.97 -4.31
CA LEU A 98 -7.79 8.83 -4.49
C LEU A 98 -8.05 8.21 -5.86
N ASP A 99 -8.66 7.03 -5.85
CA ASP A 99 -9.11 6.37 -7.07
C ASP A 99 -10.63 6.47 -7.20
N LYS A 100 -11.11 6.62 -8.44
CA LYS A 100 -12.50 6.56 -8.83
C LYS A 100 -12.77 5.28 -9.63
N TRP A 101 -13.89 4.61 -9.38
CA TRP A 101 -14.32 3.46 -10.18
C TRP A 101 -14.84 3.90 -11.56
N ASP A 102 -14.34 3.27 -12.60
CA ASP A 102 -14.79 3.41 -13.97
C ASP A 102 -15.58 2.16 -14.36
N GLU A 103 -16.91 2.25 -14.28
CA GLU A 103 -17.82 1.12 -14.58
C GLU A 103 -17.67 0.61 -16.02
N ALA A 104 -17.39 1.50 -16.98
CA ALA A 104 -17.32 1.12 -18.39
C ALA A 104 -16.10 0.24 -18.70
N SER A 105 -15.01 0.40 -17.94
CA SER A 105 -13.81 -0.42 -18.08
C SER A 105 -13.49 -1.28 -16.87
N GLU A 106 -14.45 -1.41 -15.95
CA GLU A 106 -14.36 -2.21 -14.72
C GLU A 106 -13.02 -2.08 -13.99
N ARG A 107 -12.54 -0.84 -13.86
CA ARG A 107 -11.24 -0.57 -13.23
C ARG A 107 -11.21 0.73 -12.44
N TRP A 108 -10.30 0.78 -11.50
CA TRP A 108 -9.99 1.98 -10.75
C TRP A 108 -9.17 2.96 -11.61
N ARG A 109 -9.34 4.25 -11.31
CA ARG A 109 -8.62 5.36 -11.95
C ARG A 109 -8.19 6.33 -10.88
N GLN A 110 -6.88 6.54 -10.74
CA GLN A 110 -6.39 7.63 -9.90
C GLN A 110 -6.90 8.96 -10.45
N VAL A 111 -7.58 9.74 -9.60
CA VAL A 111 -8.15 11.05 -9.95
C VAL A 111 -7.56 12.18 -9.12
N ASN A 112 -6.98 11.86 -7.96
CA ASN A 112 -6.34 12.85 -7.10
C ASN A 112 -5.31 12.17 -6.19
N TYR A 113 -4.49 12.96 -5.51
CA TYR A 113 -3.59 12.49 -4.46
C TYR A 113 -3.29 13.61 -3.46
N TYR A 114 -2.81 13.21 -2.27
CA TYR A 114 -2.29 14.10 -1.25
C TYR A 114 -1.02 13.48 -0.66
N GLU A 115 -0.03 14.30 -0.34
CA GLU A 115 1.21 13.84 0.28
C GLU A 115 1.58 14.74 1.45
N GLN A 116 2.15 14.12 2.48
CA GLN A 116 2.64 14.82 3.67
C GLN A 116 3.93 14.15 4.12
N GLU A 117 4.94 14.98 4.36
CA GLU A 117 6.22 14.59 4.92
C GLU A 117 6.30 15.07 6.37
N PHE A 118 6.94 14.26 7.20
CA PHE A 118 7.11 14.48 8.62
C PHE A 118 8.59 14.31 8.95
N TYR A 119 9.17 15.26 9.68
CA TYR A 119 10.58 15.21 10.09
C TYR A 119 10.70 15.37 11.59
N ALA A 120 11.54 14.55 12.24
CA ALA A 120 11.72 14.56 13.70
C ALA A 120 12.00 15.95 14.29
N LYS A 121 12.70 16.81 13.55
CA LYS A 121 12.99 18.21 13.96
C LYS A 121 11.73 19.04 14.26
N ASP A 122 10.60 18.69 13.65
CA ASP A 122 9.32 19.39 13.79
C ASP A 122 8.45 18.79 14.93
N TYR A 123 8.92 17.69 15.54
CA TYR A 123 8.23 16.94 16.60
C TYR A 123 9.12 16.83 17.85
N PRO A 124 9.14 17.85 18.73
CA PRO A 124 10.03 17.87 19.90
C PRO A 124 9.75 16.74 20.90
N ASP A 125 8.51 16.25 20.95
CA ASP A 125 8.08 15.12 21.78
C ASP A 125 8.25 13.75 21.09
N GLY A 126 8.80 13.75 19.86
CA GLY A 126 9.05 12.57 19.05
C GLY A 126 7.97 12.30 18.00
N LEU A 127 8.40 11.89 16.80
CA LEU A 127 7.53 11.49 15.71
C LEU A 127 7.10 10.02 15.88
N ILE A 128 5.99 9.80 16.60
CA ILE A 128 5.50 8.45 16.95
C ILE A 128 4.24 8.07 16.14
N THR A 129 3.41 9.05 15.80
CA THR A 129 2.11 8.83 15.17
C THR A 129 1.89 9.80 14.01
N PRO A 130 2.66 9.69 12.92
CA PRO A 130 2.44 10.51 11.73
C PRO A 130 0.99 10.34 11.24
N THR A 131 0.26 11.45 11.15
CA THR A 131 -1.18 11.46 10.91
C THR A 131 -1.53 12.46 9.82
N VAL A 132 -2.28 12.00 8.82
CA VAL A 132 -2.86 12.83 7.76
C VAL A 132 -4.38 12.75 7.90
N ASP A 133 -5.03 13.90 8.08
CA ASP A 133 -6.48 14.03 8.07
C ASP A 133 -6.85 15.13 7.08
N VAL A 134 -7.41 14.73 5.93
CA VAL A 134 -7.72 15.63 4.82
C VAL A 134 -9.06 15.27 4.18
N SER A 135 -9.62 16.22 3.43
CA SER A 135 -10.82 15.97 2.62
C SER A 135 -10.55 16.30 1.16
N PHE A 136 -10.83 15.34 0.28
CA PHE A 136 -10.84 15.57 -1.15
C PHE A 136 -12.16 16.26 -1.54
N ILE A 137 -12.01 17.45 -2.12
CA ILE A 137 -13.13 18.28 -2.58
C ILE A 137 -13.36 18.14 -4.09
N ASN A 138 -14.51 18.60 -4.56
CA ASN A 138 -14.87 18.69 -5.99
C ASN A 138 -14.82 17.36 -6.76
N GLN A 139 -15.10 16.25 -6.10
CA GLN A 139 -15.21 14.95 -6.76
C GLN A 139 -16.63 14.75 -7.31
N PRO A 140 -16.81 14.23 -8.53
CA PRO A 140 -18.14 14.00 -9.08
C PRO A 140 -18.91 12.97 -8.25
N LYS A 141 -20.16 13.31 -7.90
CA LYS A 141 -21.13 12.41 -7.25
C LYS A 141 -21.59 11.30 -8.20
N GLY A 142 -22.15 10.24 -7.63
CA GLY A 142 -22.63 9.05 -8.35
C GLY A 142 -21.53 8.05 -8.69
N TYR A 143 -20.32 8.22 -8.15
CA TYR A 143 -19.19 7.34 -8.38
C TYR A 143 -18.66 6.74 -7.08
N TYR A 144 -18.09 5.55 -7.18
CA TYR A 144 -17.34 4.93 -6.10
C TYR A 144 -15.91 5.46 -6.06
N TYR A 145 -15.41 5.65 -4.84
CA TYR A 145 -14.05 6.07 -4.59
C TYR A 145 -13.38 5.19 -3.55
N ARG A 146 -12.09 4.94 -3.69
CA ARG A 146 -11.27 4.27 -2.67
C ARG A 146 -9.97 5.04 -2.43
N LEU A 147 -9.28 4.72 -1.35
CA LEU A 147 -7.93 5.18 -1.09
C LEU A 147 -6.93 4.06 -1.27
N ARG A 148 -5.78 4.39 -1.85
CA ARG A 148 -4.52 3.64 -1.69
C ARG A 148 -3.57 4.51 -0.88
N GLY A 149 -3.13 4.02 0.26
CA GLY A 149 -2.13 4.69 1.10
C GLY A 149 -0.74 4.13 0.81
N VAL A 150 0.28 4.97 0.86
CA VAL A 150 1.68 4.56 0.96
C VAL A 150 2.26 5.24 2.18
N PHE A 151 2.71 4.44 3.13
CA PHE A 151 3.33 4.91 4.36
C PHE A 151 4.76 4.41 4.36
N ALA A 152 5.72 5.30 4.52
CA ALA A 152 7.12 4.94 4.75
C ALA A 152 7.62 5.67 5.99
N VAL A 153 8.32 4.97 6.88
CA VAL A 153 8.99 5.55 8.04
C VAL A 153 10.48 5.23 7.99
N VAL A 154 11.30 6.19 8.40
CA VAL A 154 12.75 6.10 8.38
C VAL A 154 13.29 6.20 9.79
N TYR A 155 14.16 5.25 10.17
CA TYR A 155 14.85 5.29 11.45
C TYR A 155 16.29 4.78 11.30
N ASN A 156 17.27 5.58 11.71
CA ASN A 156 18.70 5.29 11.59
C ASN A 156 19.12 4.88 10.17
N GLY A 157 18.47 5.45 9.14
CA GLY A 157 18.72 5.15 7.73
C GLY A 157 18.04 3.89 7.20
N GLU A 158 17.34 3.12 8.05
CA GLU A 158 16.51 1.98 7.64
C GLU A 158 15.08 2.45 7.32
N VAL A 159 14.40 1.74 6.41
CA VAL A 159 13.04 2.09 5.95
C VAL A 159 12.09 0.91 6.14
N GLU A 160 10.94 1.18 6.75
CA GLU A 160 9.80 0.25 6.81
C GLU A 160 8.56 0.92 6.20
N ALA A 161 7.75 0.15 5.49
CA ALA A 161 6.61 0.69 4.73
C ALA A 161 5.37 -0.22 4.74
N PHE A 162 4.20 0.41 4.64
CA PHE A 162 2.90 -0.24 4.42
C PHE A 162 2.18 0.42 3.24
N SER A 163 1.30 -0.32 2.58
CA SER A 163 0.53 0.19 1.44
C SER A 163 -0.91 -0.32 1.45
N PRO A 164 -1.72 0.05 2.47
CA PRO A 164 -3.09 -0.41 2.57
C PRO A 164 -3.98 0.22 1.51
N THR A 165 -4.99 -0.53 1.07
CA THR A 165 -6.00 -0.08 0.10
C THR A 165 -7.38 -0.32 0.67
N THR A 166 -8.23 0.71 0.70
CA THR A 166 -9.60 0.61 1.21
C THR A 166 -10.55 0.00 0.19
N ASP A 167 -11.71 -0.44 0.67
CA ASP A 167 -12.85 -0.65 -0.22
C ASP A 167 -13.41 0.69 -0.74
N GLY A 168 -14.17 0.59 -1.82
CA GLY A 168 -14.83 1.70 -2.47
C GLY A 168 -16.09 2.16 -1.73
N VAL A 169 -16.20 3.46 -1.45
CA VAL A 169 -17.43 4.09 -0.94
C VAL A 169 -18.11 4.91 -2.04
N LEU A 170 -19.44 4.84 -2.12
CA LEU A 170 -20.21 5.68 -3.03
C LEU A 170 -20.27 7.12 -2.50
N LEU A 171 -19.91 8.09 -3.35
CA LEU A 171 -20.19 9.50 -3.11
C LEU A 171 -21.55 9.86 -3.72
N ASP A 172 -22.56 10.10 -2.89
CA ASP A 172 -23.94 10.42 -3.28
C ASP A 172 -24.25 11.93 -3.26
#